data_AF-A0AAW3MRY2-F1
#
_entry.id   AF-A0AAW3MRY2-F1
#
_cell.length_a   1.000
_cell.length_b   1.000
_cell.length_c   1.000
_cell.angle_alpha   90.00
_cell.angle_beta   90.00
_cell.angle_gamma   90.00
#
_symmetry.space_group_name_H-M   'P 1'
#
loop_
_entity.id
_entity.type
_entity.pdbx_description
1 polymer ?
#
loop_
_entity_poly.entity_id
_entity_poly.type
_entity_poly.pdbx_seq_one_letter_code
_entity_poly.pdbx_strand_id
1 'polypeptide(L)'
;MWNPFKRIAAPLVLKVDFTDPYWNISAGQARCWLGGAVAADLLVQWVAGLPNVLTVLASLLTLAIFWAIPARLSGAVGGLYIGQALVSLPVVTAAAMMSGNVAEIAGIAWSGLCLFALVRLILGYIRTPKALM
;
A
#
# COMPACT_ATOMS: atom_id res chain seq x y z
N MET A 1 -6.42 8.87 -18.90
CA MET A 1 -5.62 7.71 -19.35
C MET A 1 -5.29 6.81 -18.15
N TRP A 2 -5.74 5.55 -18.16
CA TRP A 2 -5.41 4.56 -17.14
C TRP A 2 -3.96 4.08 -17.37
N ASN A 3 -3.10 4.18 -16.36
CA ASN A 3 -1.72 3.71 -16.44
C ASN A 3 -1.40 2.88 -15.19
N PRO A 4 -1.42 1.54 -15.29
CA PRO A 4 -1.22 0.65 -14.14
C PRO A 4 0.18 0.81 -13.53
N PHE A 5 1.18 1.19 -14.33
CA PHE A 5 2.52 1.45 -13.84
C PHE A 5 2.53 2.62 -12.86
N LYS A 6 1.91 3.75 -13.21
CA LYS A 6 1.90 4.91 -12.32
C LYS A 6 1.07 4.71 -11.05
N ARG A 7 0.02 3.87 -11.05
CA ARG A 7 -0.85 3.68 -9.87
C ARG A 7 -0.42 2.58 -8.93
N ILE A 8 0.28 1.55 -9.41
CA ILE A 8 0.64 0.39 -8.60
C ILE A 8 2.16 0.25 -8.54
N ALA A 9 2.83 0.21 -9.69
CA ALA A 9 4.27 -0.01 -9.74
C ALA A 9 5.07 1.18 -9.20
N ALA A 10 4.73 2.42 -9.57
CA ALA A 10 5.45 3.62 -9.16
C ALA A 10 5.40 3.86 -7.63
N PRO A 11 4.25 3.68 -6.95
CA PRO A 11 4.20 3.62 -5.48
C PRO A 11 5.07 2.49 -4.93
N LEU A 12 4.96 1.28 -5.47
CA LEU A 12 5.69 0.10 -5.02
C LEU A 12 7.22 0.27 -5.13
N VAL A 13 7.71 0.88 -6.22
CA VAL A 13 9.15 1.16 -6.43
C VAL A 13 9.58 2.53 -5.91
N LEU A 14 8.73 3.22 -5.13
CA LEU A 14 9.02 4.50 -4.48
C LEU A 14 9.41 5.63 -5.45
N LYS A 15 8.84 5.60 -6.66
CA LYS A 15 8.99 6.61 -7.72
C LYS A 15 7.71 7.44 -7.88
N VAL A 16 7.16 7.93 -6.78
CA VAL A 16 5.99 8.82 -6.79
C VAL A 16 6.45 10.26 -6.75
N ASP A 17 6.09 11.02 -7.79
CA ASP A 17 6.30 12.46 -7.85
C ASP A 17 4.93 13.15 -7.74
N PHE A 18 4.69 13.83 -6.61
CA PHE A 18 3.41 14.49 -6.36
C PHE A 18 3.19 15.79 -7.14
N THR A 19 4.22 16.29 -7.84
CA THR A 19 4.09 17.43 -8.78
C THR A 19 3.52 17.00 -10.14
N ASP A 20 3.54 15.71 -10.44
CA ASP A 20 2.95 15.18 -11.68
C ASP A 20 1.41 15.30 -11.64
N PRO A 21 0.78 15.94 -12.66
CA PRO A 21 -0.67 16.06 -12.79
C PRO A 21 -1.42 14.72 -12.72
N TYR A 22 -0.72 13.61 -12.99
CA TYR A 22 -1.24 12.25 -12.86
C TYR A 22 -1.82 11.95 -11.47
N TRP A 23 -1.26 12.54 -10.42
CA TRP A 23 -1.70 12.34 -9.03
C TRP A 23 -2.85 13.25 -8.63
N ASN A 24 -3.33 14.11 -9.52
CA ASN A 24 -4.48 14.96 -9.30
C ASN A 24 -5.79 14.15 -9.41
N ILE A 25 -5.93 13.17 -8.53
CA ILE A 25 -7.07 12.26 -8.48
C ILE A 25 -8.20 12.86 -7.63
N SER A 26 -9.43 12.51 -7.97
CA SER A 26 -10.59 12.91 -7.18
C SER A 26 -10.66 12.16 -5.85
N ALA A 27 -11.36 12.73 -4.86
CA ALA A 27 -11.60 12.07 -3.57
C ALA A 27 -12.30 10.72 -3.74
N GLY A 28 -13.23 10.61 -4.70
CA GLY A 28 -13.88 9.34 -5.04
C GLY A 28 -12.89 8.29 -5.54
N GLN A 29 -11.98 8.65 -6.44
CA GLN A 29 -10.95 7.73 -6.92
C GLN A 29 -10.00 7.30 -5.79
N ALA A 30 -9.56 8.22 -4.94
CA ALA A 30 -8.71 7.91 -3.80
C ALA A 30 -9.37 6.90 -2.85
N ARG A 31 -10.68 7.07 -2.59
CA ARG A 31 -11.47 6.13 -1.76
C ARG A 31 -11.57 4.75 -2.40
N CYS A 32 -11.78 4.67 -3.71
CA CYS A 32 -11.77 3.38 -4.41
C CYS A 32 -10.41 2.68 -4.30
N TRP A 33 -9.30 3.43 -4.37
CA TRP A 33 -7.95 2.87 -4.17
C TRP A 33 -7.74 2.35 -2.75
N LEU A 34 -8.19 3.09 -1.73
CA LEU A 34 -8.12 2.62 -0.34
C LEU A 34 -9.03 1.42 -0.08
N GLY A 35 -10.24 1.42 -0.64
CA GLY A 35 -11.15 0.27 -0.56
C GLY A 35 -10.56 -0.98 -1.21
N GLY A 36 -9.96 -0.83 -2.39
CA GLY A 36 -9.23 -1.90 -3.06
C GLY A 36 -8.02 -2.38 -2.26
N ALA A 37 -7.29 -1.48 -1.60
CA ALA A 37 -6.17 -1.82 -0.73
C ALA A 37 -6.60 -2.69 0.46
N VAL A 38 -7.69 -2.32 1.15
CA VAL A 38 -8.22 -3.12 2.26
C VAL A 38 -8.75 -4.47 1.78
N ALA A 39 -9.46 -4.51 0.65
CA ALA A 39 -9.91 -5.78 0.08
C ALA A 39 -8.73 -6.70 -0.27
N ALA A 40 -7.66 -6.14 -0.84
CA ALA A 40 -6.45 -6.89 -1.18
C ALA A 40 -5.72 -7.39 0.07
N ASP A 41 -5.59 -6.56 1.10
CA ASP A 41 -4.96 -6.95 2.37
C ASP A 41 -5.74 -8.06 3.10
N LEU A 42 -7.08 -7.94 3.17
CA LEU A 42 -7.93 -8.99 3.75
C LEU A 42 -7.85 -10.30 2.96
N LEU A 43 -7.75 -10.22 1.62
CA LEU A 43 -7.55 -11.40 0.78
C LEU A 43 -6.20 -12.06 1.08
N VAL A 44 -5.12 -11.28 1.22
CA VAL A 44 -3.78 -11.81 1.58
C VAL A 44 -3.84 -12.49 2.94
N GLN A 45 -4.46 -11.87 3.94
CA GLN A 45 -4.62 -12.45 5.28
C GLN A 45 -5.40 -13.78 5.23
N TRP A 46 -6.47 -13.84 4.45
CA TRP A 46 -7.27 -15.05 4.28
C TRP A 46 -6.46 -16.17 3.63
N VAL A 47 -5.75 -15.89 2.54
CA VAL A 47 -4.90 -16.87 1.83
C VAL A 47 -3.75 -17.35 2.71
N ALA A 48 -3.14 -16.46 3.49
CA ALA A 48 -2.05 -16.80 4.39
C ALA A 48 -2.52 -17.58 5.64
N GLY A 49 -3.84 -17.75 5.86
CA GLY A 49 -4.38 -18.40 7.05
C GLY A 49 -4.17 -17.60 8.34
N LEU A 50 -3.94 -16.29 8.22
CA LEU A 50 -3.65 -15.38 9.33
C LEU A 50 -4.76 -14.35 9.65
N PRO A 51 -6.05 -14.51 9.27
CA PRO A 51 -7.04 -13.52 9.64
C PRO A 51 -7.27 -13.58 11.15
N ASN A 52 -6.83 -12.57 11.88
CA ASN A 52 -7.19 -12.36 13.27
C ASN A 52 -7.92 -11.02 13.43
N VAL A 53 -8.65 -10.86 14.53
CA VAL A 53 -9.47 -9.66 14.76
C VAL A 53 -8.62 -8.38 14.72
N LEU A 54 -7.37 -8.43 15.21
CA LEU A 54 -6.48 -7.28 15.23
C LEU A 54 -6.01 -6.89 13.83
N THR A 55 -5.69 -7.85 12.95
CA THR A 55 -5.24 -7.58 11.58
C THR A 55 -6.38 -7.03 10.74
N VAL A 56 -7.59 -7.59 10.90
CA VAL A 56 -8.80 -7.07 10.24
C VAL A 56 -9.12 -5.65 10.69
N LEU A 57 -9.06 -5.38 12.00
CA LEU A 57 -9.25 -4.03 12.54
C LEU A 57 -8.19 -3.05 12.04
N ALA A 58 -6.93 -3.48 11.92
CA ALA A 58 -5.87 -2.64 11.35
C ALA A 58 -6.11 -2.31 9.87
N SER A 59 -6.57 -3.28 9.06
CA SER A 59 -6.98 -3.05 7.68
C SER A 59 -8.14 -2.05 7.60
N LEU A 60 -9.15 -2.18 8.46
CA LEU A 60 -10.28 -1.24 8.50
C LEU A 60 -9.88 0.15 9.01
N LEU A 61 -8.98 0.23 9.99
CA LEU A 61 -8.47 1.49 10.52
C LEU A 61 -7.71 2.28 9.43
N THR A 62 -7.07 1.58 8.50
CA THR A 62 -6.46 2.19 7.31
C THR A 62 -7.48 3.01 6.53
N LEU A 63 -8.70 2.50 6.31
CA LEU A 63 -9.75 3.29 5.65
C LEU A 63 -10.10 4.56 6.42
N ALA A 64 -10.20 4.47 7.74
CA ALA A 64 -10.56 5.60 8.60
C ALA A 64 -9.47 6.68 8.63
N ILE A 65 -8.20 6.30 8.82
CA ILE A 65 -7.07 7.23 8.89
C ILE A 65 -6.90 7.97 7.56
N PHE A 66 -6.91 7.23 6.44
CA PHE A 66 -6.67 7.83 5.13
C PHE A 66 -7.91 8.53 4.54
N TRP A 67 -9.05 8.49 5.23
CA TRP A 67 -10.21 9.34 4.93
C TRP A 67 -9.97 10.80 5.29
N ALA A 68 -9.14 11.07 6.30
CA ALA A 68 -8.83 12.42 6.78
C ALA A 68 -7.66 13.09 6.03
N ILE A 69 -7.05 12.39 5.07
CA ILE A 69 -5.82 12.79 4.39
C ILE A 69 -6.13 13.30 2.96
N PRO A 70 -5.33 14.22 2.38
CA PRO A 70 -5.54 14.71 1.03
C PRO A 70 -5.62 13.59 -0.02
N ALA A 71 -6.56 13.74 -0.96
CA ALA A 71 -6.87 12.71 -1.97
C ALA A 71 -5.64 12.19 -2.73
N ARG A 72 -4.69 13.08 -3.09
CA ARG A 72 -3.44 12.70 -3.77
C ARG A 72 -2.62 11.70 -2.98
N LEU A 73 -2.41 11.97 -1.69
CA LEU A 73 -1.65 11.09 -0.81
C LEU A 73 -2.43 9.79 -0.57
N SER A 74 -3.74 9.88 -0.33
CA SER A 74 -4.60 8.72 -0.12
C SER A 74 -4.60 7.74 -1.32
N GLY A 75 -4.61 8.23 -2.56
CA GLY A 75 -4.51 7.33 -3.71
C GLY A 75 -3.12 6.76 -3.95
N ALA A 76 -2.06 7.51 -3.65
CA ALA A 76 -0.70 6.98 -3.72
C ALA A 76 -0.47 5.89 -2.66
N VAL A 77 -1.01 6.07 -1.45
CA VAL A 77 -1.00 5.05 -0.38
C VAL A 77 -1.84 3.84 -0.78
N GLY A 78 -3.06 4.04 -1.28
CA GLY A 78 -3.90 2.93 -1.75
C GLY A 78 -3.23 2.12 -2.86
N GLY A 79 -2.58 2.81 -3.81
CA GLY A 79 -1.77 2.18 -4.86
C GLY A 79 -0.58 1.37 -4.32
N LEU A 80 0.15 1.94 -3.35
CA LEU A 80 1.24 1.26 -2.64
C LEU A 80 0.75 -0.02 -1.97
N TYR A 81 -0.35 0.05 -1.23
CA TYR A 81 -0.87 -1.09 -0.46
C TYR A 81 -1.38 -2.21 -1.37
N ILE A 82 -2.04 -1.88 -2.48
CA ILE A 82 -2.41 -2.88 -3.49
C ILE A 82 -1.16 -3.54 -4.07
N GLY A 83 -0.13 -2.76 -4.41
CA GLY A 83 1.15 -3.29 -4.88
C GLY A 83 1.81 -4.21 -3.86
N GLN A 84 1.82 -3.81 -2.59
CA GLN A 84 2.37 -4.60 -1.50
C GLN A 84 1.59 -5.90 -1.31
N ALA A 85 0.27 -5.87 -1.30
CA ALA A 85 -0.58 -7.06 -1.21
C ALA A 85 -0.29 -8.06 -2.34
N LEU A 86 -0.16 -7.57 -3.58
CA LEU A 86 0.15 -8.39 -4.75
C LEU A 86 1.52 -9.08 -4.66
N VAL A 87 2.53 -8.43 -4.07
CA VAL A 87 3.86 -9.02 -3.88
C VAL A 87 3.94 -9.87 -2.61
N SER A 88 3.17 -9.56 -1.58
CA SER A 88 3.16 -10.28 -0.31
C SER A 88 2.77 -11.74 -0.50
N LEU A 89 1.77 -12.03 -1.33
CA LEU A 89 1.29 -13.38 -1.60
C LEU A 89 2.40 -14.33 -2.11
N PRO A 90 3.09 -14.03 -3.23
CA PRO A 90 4.15 -14.91 -3.72
C PRO A 90 5.36 -14.96 -2.77
N VAL A 91 5.69 -13.87 -2.08
CA VAL A 91 6.80 -13.85 -1.11
C VAL A 91 6.53 -14.79 0.06
N VAL A 92 5.35 -14.69 0.68
CA VAL A 92 4.96 -15.55 1.82
C VAL A 92 4.81 -17.00 1.37
N THR A 93 4.20 -17.24 0.21
CA THR A 93 4.04 -18.60 -0.33
C THR A 93 5.39 -19.26 -0.61
N ALA A 94 6.30 -18.55 -1.29
CA ALA A 94 7.63 -19.09 -1.60
C ALA A 94 8.48 -19.33 -0.35
N ALA A 95 8.43 -18.41 0.63
CA ALA A 95 9.18 -18.55 1.86
C ALA A 95 8.68 -19.72 2.72
N ALA A 96 7.35 -19.94 2.77
CA ALA A 96 6.74 -21.06 3.47
C ALA A 96 7.12 -22.43 2.87
N MET A 97 7.40 -22.50 1.56
CA MET A 97 7.88 -23.73 0.91
C MET A 97 9.32 -24.10 1.30
N MET A 98 10.11 -23.16 1.82
CA MET A 98 11.51 -23.41 2.21
C MET A 98 11.61 -23.90 3.66
N SER A 99 11.10 -23.11 4.62
CA SER A 99 10.97 -23.49 6.03
C SER A 99 10.16 -22.44 6.81
N GLY A 100 9.64 -22.81 7.98
CA GLY A 100 8.94 -21.87 8.87
C GLY A 100 9.79 -20.67 9.29
N ASN A 101 11.07 -20.89 9.63
CA ASN A 101 11.98 -19.82 10.04
C ASN A 101 12.25 -18.82 8.89
N VAL A 102 12.36 -19.32 7.64
CA VAL A 102 12.54 -18.46 6.46
C VAL A 102 11.29 -17.65 6.18
N ALA A 103 10.10 -18.23 6.35
CA ALA A 103 8.83 -17.50 6.22
C ALA A 103 8.70 -16.36 7.24
N GLU A 104 9.10 -16.61 8.49
CA GLU A 104 9.07 -15.59 9.54
C GLU A 104 10.04 -14.43 9.25
N ILE A 105 11.30 -14.74 8.90
CA ILE A 105 12.31 -13.72 8.56
C ILE A 105 11.86 -12.91 7.33
N ALA A 106 11.37 -13.59 6.29
CA ALA A 106 10.85 -12.93 5.09
C ALA A 106 9.67 -12.02 5.41
N GLY A 107 8.74 -12.48 6.25
CA GLY A 107 7.59 -11.69 6.71
C GLY A 107 8.02 -10.42 7.46
N ILE A 108 8.98 -10.53 8.39
CA ILE A 108 9.52 -9.38 9.14
C ILE A 108 10.21 -8.40 8.20
N ALA A 109 11.11 -8.88 7.33
CA ALA A 109 11.84 -8.04 6.39
C ALA A 109 10.88 -7.33 5.41
N TRP A 110 9.87 -8.05 4.93
CA TRP A 110 8.84 -7.51 4.04
C TRP A 110 7.97 -6.46 4.73
N SER A 111 7.54 -6.71 5.96
CA SER A 111 6.80 -5.73 6.77
C SER A 111 7.61 -4.46 7.00
N GLY A 112 8.91 -4.59 7.31
CA GLY A 112 9.84 -3.46 7.44
C GLY A 112 9.96 -2.64 6.15
N LEU A 113 10.08 -3.31 5.00
CA LEU A 113 10.07 -2.65 3.69
C LEU A 113 8.75 -1.92 3.42
N CYS A 114 7.61 -2.52 3.78
CA CYS A 114 6.30 -1.92 3.59
C CYS A 114 6.13 -0.64 4.42
N LEU A 115 6.58 -0.67 5.68
CA LEU A 115 6.57 0.49 6.57
C LEU A 115 7.51 1.58 6.07
N PHE A 116 8.73 1.22 5.66
CA PHE A 116 9.68 2.17 5.07
C PHE A 116 9.11 2.86 3.83
N ALA A 117 8.48 2.07 2.94
CA ALA A 117 7.82 2.57 1.74
C ALA A 117 6.74 3.60 2.05
N LEU A 118 5.87 3.29 3.02
CA LEU A 118 4.81 4.20 3.48
C LEU A 118 5.37 5.50 4.05
N VAL A 119 6.34 5.41 4.97
CA VAL A 119 6.98 6.58 5.58
C VAL A 119 7.63 7.46 4.52
N ARG A 120 8.37 6.86 3.57
CA ARG A 120 9.00 7.60 2.48
C ARG A 120 7.97 8.31 1.60
N LEU A 121 6.85 7.65 1.30
CA LEU A 121 5.77 8.24 0.50
C LEU A 121 5.14 9.45 1.21
N ILE A 122 4.86 9.34 2.51
CA ILE A 122 4.33 10.44 3.33
C ILE A 122 5.33 11.59 3.39
N LEU A 123 6.62 11.30 3.64
CA LEU A 123 7.67 12.33 3.66
C LEU A 123 7.83 13.00 2.29
N GLY A 124 7.74 12.24 1.20
CA GLY A 124 7.73 12.78 -0.16
C GLY A 124 6.60 13.78 -0.35
N TYR A 125 5.38 13.41 0.06
CA TYR A 125 4.23 14.30 -0.02
C TYR A 125 4.40 15.58 0.81
N ILE A 126 4.93 15.47 2.04
CA ILE A 126 5.17 16.62 2.92
C ILE A 126 6.21 17.57 2.31
N ARG A 127 7.28 17.02 1.72
CA ARG A 127 8.37 17.80 1.11
C ARG A 127 7.99 18.45 -0.21
N THR A 128 7.00 17.91 -0.94
CA THR A 128 6.59 18.50 -2.22
C THR A 128 5.87 19.85 -2.00
N PRO A 129 6.32 20.94 -2.66
CA PRO A 129 5.70 22.25 -2.55
C PRO A 129 4.25 22.24 -3.05
N LYS A 130 3.31 22.71 -2.23
CA LYS A 130 1.87 22.67 -2.58
C LYS A 130 1.51 23.62 -3.73
N ALA A 131 2.31 24.66 -3.96
CA ALA A 131 2.14 25.56 -5.10
C ALA A 131 2.45 24.90 -6.46
N LEU A 132 3.16 23.76 -6.46
CA LEU A 132 3.50 22.99 -7.65
C LEU A 132 2.60 21.77 -7.83
N MET A 133 1.60 21.59 -6.96
CA MET A 133 0.67 20.47 -7.00
C MET A 133 -0.56 20.80 -7.83
#